data_AF-A0A4Y8C5W9-F1
#
_entry.id   AF-A0A4Y8C5W9-F1
#
_cell.length_a   1.000
_cell.length_b   1.000
_cell.length_c   1.000
_cell.angle_alpha   90.00
_cell.angle_beta   90.00
_cell.angle_gamma   90.00
#
_symmetry.space_group_name_H-M   'P 1'
#
loop_
_entity.id
_entity.type
_entity.pdbx_description
1 polymer ?
#
loop_
_entity_poly.entity_id
_entity_poly.type
_entity_poly.pdbx_seq_one_letter_code
_entity_poly.pdbx_strand_id
1 'polypeptide(L)'
;QFCENGKTIFTYNSCDVFHGNENTYGGYSNNIVVSEKFAICVPKNAPMHKVAPLLCAGITTYSPLKFSKIKEGSSVAIAGFGGLGMMAV
;
A
#
# COMPACT_ATOMS: atom_id res chain seq x y z
N GLN A 1 -7.79 4.55 9.18
CA GLN A 1 -7.09 3.49 8.43
C GLN A 1 -8.06 2.57 7.71
N PHE A 2 -9.25 2.33 8.24
CA PHE A 2 -10.25 1.50 7.59
C PHE A 2 -11.02 2.27 6.51
N CYS A 3 -11.45 1.55 5.47
CA CYS A 3 -12.29 2.09 4.41
C CYS A 3 -13.67 2.47 4.95
N GLU A 4 -14.27 3.50 4.35
CA GLU A 4 -15.65 3.90 4.64
C GLU A 4 -16.60 2.73 4.38
N ASN A 5 -17.57 2.55 5.28
CA ASN A 5 -18.57 1.48 5.21
C ASN A 5 -17.99 0.05 5.11
N GLY A 6 -16.73 -0.15 5.50
CA GLY A 6 -16.06 -1.46 5.43
C GLY A 6 -15.77 -1.98 4.02
N LYS A 7 -15.98 -1.16 2.98
CA LYS A 7 -15.81 -1.57 1.58
C LYS A 7 -14.40 -1.25 1.09
N THR A 8 -13.57 -2.28 0.98
CA THR A 8 -12.22 -2.17 0.40
C THR A 8 -12.26 -2.52 -1.09
N ILE A 9 -11.68 -1.66 -1.94
CA ILE A 9 -11.45 -1.96 -3.35
C ILE A 9 -10.00 -2.42 -3.50
N PHE A 10 -9.79 -3.60 -4.06
CA PHE A 10 -8.46 -4.17 -4.24
C PHE A 10 -7.86 -3.76 -5.59
N THR A 11 -6.52 -3.77 -5.66
CA THR A 11 -5.76 -3.33 -6.84
C THR A 11 -6.11 -4.08 -8.12
N TYR A 12 -6.48 -5.36 -8.03
CA TYR A 12 -6.74 -6.22 -9.18
C TYR A 12 -8.07 -6.97 -9.05
N ASN A 13 -8.81 -7.08 -10.16
CA ASN A 13 -10.03 -7.86 -10.31
C ASN A 13 -11.08 -7.58 -9.21
N SER A 14 -11.15 -6.33 -8.76
CA SER A 14 -12.10 -5.88 -7.74
C SER A 14 -13.15 -5.00 -8.41
N CYS A 15 -14.43 -5.28 -8.16
CA CYS A 15 -15.51 -4.42 -8.62
C CYS A 15 -15.52 -3.12 -7.82
N ASP A 16 -15.22 -2.01 -8.48
CA ASP A 16 -15.24 -0.67 -7.91
C ASP A 16 -16.67 -0.13 -7.87
N VAL A 17 -17.34 -0.41 -6.75
CA VAL A 17 -18.71 0.04 -6.49
C VAL A 17 -18.85 1.56 -6.35
N PHE A 18 -17.75 2.32 -6.35
CA PHE A 18 -17.74 3.78 -6.27
C PHE A 18 -17.60 4.45 -7.64
N HIS A 19 -17.10 3.73 -8.66
CA HIS A 19 -16.86 4.25 -10.01
C HIS A 19 -17.55 3.38 -11.06
N GLY A 20 -18.89 3.38 -11.04
CA GLY A 20 -19.68 2.75 -12.11
C GLY A 20 -19.70 1.21 -12.10
N ASN A 21 -19.20 0.56 -11.02
CA ASN A 21 -19.04 -0.89 -10.94
C ASN A 21 -18.05 -1.46 -11.96
N GLU A 22 -17.06 -0.68 -12.36
CA GLU A 22 -15.97 -1.14 -13.22
C GLU A 22 -14.98 -2.02 -12.45
N ASN A 23 -14.27 -2.91 -13.15
CA ASN A 23 -13.23 -3.72 -12.51
C ASN A 23 -11.90 -2.95 -12.41
N THR A 24 -11.18 -3.14 -11.31
CA THR A 24 -9.80 -2.67 -11.19
C THR A 24 -8.83 -3.58 -11.95
N TYR A 25 -7.92 -2.97 -12.71
CA TYR A 25 -6.90 -3.67 -13.50
C TYR A 25 -5.47 -3.51 -12.93
N GLY A 26 -5.31 -2.64 -11.94
CA GLY A 26 -4.02 -2.36 -11.30
C GLY A 26 -3.04 -1.59 -12.18
N GLY A 27 -1.75 -1.69 -11.85
CA GLY A 27 -0.70 -0.80 -12.36
C GLY A 27 0.21 -1.41 -13.45
N TYR A 28 -0.05 -2.62 -13.93
CA TYR A 28 0.75 -3.23 -15.01
C TYR A 28 0.36 -2.66 -16.39
N SER A 29 0.60 -1.36 -16.55
CA SER A 29 0.23 -0.55 -17.69
C SER A 29 1.12 0.70 -17.75
N ASN A 30 1.19 1.35 -18.90
CA ASN A 30 1.86 2.64 -19.05
C ASN A 30 1.03 3.80 -18.46
N ASN A 31 -0.28 3.58 -18.25
CA ASN A 31 -1.21 4.57 -17.68
C ASN A 31 -2.14 3.89 -16.68
N ILE A 32 -2.52 4.63 -15.64
CA ILE A 32 -3.49 4.19 -14.63
C ILE A 32 -4.43 5.35 -14.30
N VAL A 33 -5.72 5.05 -14.11
CA VAL A 33 -6.71 5.98 -13.58
C VAL A 33 -6.86 5.67 -12.08
N VAL A 34 -6.69 6.69 -11.24
CA VAL A 34 -6.86 6.58 -9.80
C VAL A 34 -7.72 7.73 -9.30
N SER A 35 -8.50 7.47 -8.25
CA SER A 35 -9.18 8.56 -7.55
C SER A 35 -8.16 9.45 -6.83
N GLU A 36 -8.31 10.76 -6.94
CA GLU A 36 -7.36 11.77 -6.42
C GLU A 36 -7.05 11.57 -4.94
N LYS A 37 -8.04 11.14 -4.14
CA LYS A 37 -7.87 10.85 -2.70
C LYS A 37 -6.83 9.75 -2.41
N PHE A 38 -6.51 8.92 -3.40
CA PHE A 38 -5.54 7.83 -3.32
C PHE A 38 -4.25 8.12 -4.10
N ALA A 39 -4.14 9.30 -4.72
CA ALA A 39 -2.91 9.76 -5.35
C ALA A 39 -2.00 10.40 -4.29
N ILE A 40 -0.80 9.84 -4.10
CA ILE A 40 0.14 10.30 -3.08
C ILE A 40 1.24 11.13 -3.74
N CYS A 41 1.48 12.34 -3.22
CA CYS A 41 2.58 13.19 -3.67
C CYS A 41 3.94 12.58 -3.28
N VAL A 42 4.77 12.33 -4.29
CA VAL A 42 6.13 11.82 -4.11
C VAL A 42 7.12 12.99 -4.21
N PRO A 43 8.14 13.08 -3.32
CA PRO A 43 9.17 14.11 -3.43
C PRO A 43 9.89 14.06 -4.79
N LYS A 44 10.15 15.23 -5.40
CA LYS A 44 10.71 15.34 -6.76
C LYS A 44 12.03 14.58 -6.97
N ASN A 45 12.86 14.49 -5.93
CA ASN A 45 14.18 13.86 -5.99
C ASN A 45 14.18 12.42 -5.43
N ALA A 46 13.02 11.85 -5.12
CA ALA A 46 12.94 10.50 -4.63
C ALA A 46 13.18 9.50 -5.79
N PRO A 47 13.98 8.44 -5.58
CA PRO A 47 14.17 7.41 -6.59
C PRO A 47 12.89 6.58 -6.75
N MET A 48 12.17 6.79 -7.86
CA MET A 48 10.85 6.18 -8.09
C MET A 48 10.80 4.66 -7.90
N HIS A 49 11.85 3.95 -8.34
CA HIS A 49 11.95 2.49 -8.19
C HIS A 49 11.97 2.02 -6.73
N LYS A 50 12.40 2.87 -5.79
CA LYS A 50 12.34 2.59 -4.34
C LYS A 50 11.03 3.03 -3.71
N VAL A 51 10.35 4.02 -4.30
CA VAL A 51 9.07 4.52 -3.78
C VAL A 51 7.94 3.54 -4.08
N ALA A 52 7.87 3.00 -5.29
CA ALA A 52 6.76 2.14 -5.70
C ALA A 52 6.51 0.95 -4.74
N PRO A 53 7.53 0.20 -4.27
CA PRO A 53 7.33 -0.88 -3.29
C PRO A 53 6.77 -0.43 -1.93
N LEU A 54 6.97 0.85 -1.54
CA LEU A 54 6.46 1.37 -0.28
C LEU A 54 4.92 1.39 -0.25
N LEU A 55 4.28 1.53 -1.40
CA LEU A 55 2.82 1.62 -1.53
C LEU A 55 2.11 0.27 -1.37
N CYS A 56 2.85 -0.84 -1.34
CA CYS A 56 2.31 -2.18 -1.12
C CYS A 56 3.04 -2.87 0.03
N ALA A 57 4.27 -3.37 -0.19
CA ALA A 57 5.05 -4.06 0.82
C ALA A 57 5.39 -3.15 2.01
N GLY A 58 5.76 -1.89 1.75
CA GLY A 58 6.10 -0.95 2.82
C GLY A 58 4.91 -0.64 3.73
N ILE A 59 3.76 -0.26 3.17
CA ILE A 59 2.59 0.08 3.98
C ILE A 59 2.00 -1.14 4.69
N THR A 60 2.03 -2.33 4.08
CA THR A 60 1.58 -3.57 4.72
C THR A 60 2.49 -4.00 5.87
N THR A 61 3.79 -3.70 5.80
CA THR A 61 4.73 -3.88 6.92
C THR A 61 4.60 -2.77 7.98
N TYR A 62 4.48 -1.51 7.59
CA TYR A 62 4.43 -0.37 8.51
C TYR A 62 3.13 -0.26 9.30
N SER A 63 2.00 -0.53 8.65
CA SER A 63 0.66 -0.49 9.23
C SER A 63 0.53 -1.25 10.57
N PRO A 64 0.88 -2.56 10.65
CA PRO A 64 0.78 -3.32 11.89
C PRO A 64 1.74 -2.80 12.97
N LEU A 65 2.93 -2.32 12.61
CA LEU A 65 3.87 -1.73 13.58
C LEU A 65 3.27 -0.46 14.22
N LYS A 66 2.66 0.40 13.40
CA LYS A 66 1.97 1.61 13.86
C LYS A 66 0.74 1.27 14.69
N PHE A 67 -0.08 0.32 14.24
CA PHE A 67 -1.28 -0.13 14.95
C PHE A 67 -0.94 -0.70 16.33
N SER A 68 0.10 -1.52 16.41
CA SER A 68 0.61 -2.11 17.66
C SER A 68 1.42 -1.13 18.53
N LYS A 69 1.58 0.13 18.10
CA LYS A 69 2.30 1.19 18.81
C LYS A 69 3.73 0.76 19.20
N ILE A 70 4.41 0.05 18.30
CA ILE A 70 5.82 -0.34 18.47
C ILE A 70 6.67 0.91 18.69
N LYS A 71 7.62 0.81 19.63
CA LYS A 71 8.54 1.90 19.99
C LYS A 71 9.98 1.41 19.90
N GLU A 72 10.91 2.36 19.91
CA GLU A 72 12.33 2.08 20.11
C GLU A 72 12.55 1.14 21.31
N GLY A 73 13.44 0.16 21.14
CA GLY A 73 13.70 -0.88 22.14
C GLY A 73 12.70 -2.05 22.15
N SER A 74 11.64 -2.02 21.34
CA SER A 74 10.72 -3.17 21.21
C SER A 74 11.35 -4.29 20.40
N SER A 75 11.16 -5.54 20.83
CA SER A 75 11.53 -6.73 20.05
C SER A 75 10.40 -7.09 19.09
N VAL A 76 10.71 -7.16 17.78
CA VAL A 76 9.77 -7.54 16.73
C VAL A 76 10.30 -8.76 15.99
N ALA A 77 9.48 -9.82 15.89
CA ALA A 77 9.82 -11.00 15.10
C ALA A 77 9.33 -10.85 13.67
N ILE A 78 10.21 -11.11 12.70
CA ILE A 78 9.89 -11.09 11.27
C ILE A 78 9.89 -12.54 10.76
N ALA A 79 8.71 -13.05 10.45
CA ALA A 79 8.56 -14.40 9.90
C ALA A 79 8.63 -14.36 8.36
N GLY A 80 9.83 -14.65 7.83
CA GLY A 80 10.10 -14.69 6.39
C GLY A 80 10.77 -13.43 5.84
N PHE A 81 11.78 -13.63 4.97
CA PHE A 81 12.61 -12.55 4.43
C PHE A 81 12.41 -12.35 2.92
N GLY A 82 11.14 -12.15 2.54
CA GLY A 82 10.74 -11.77 1.18
C GLY A 82 10.57 -10.26 1.02
N GLY A 83 9.69 -9.84 0.09
CA GLY A 83 9.43 -8.42 -0.16
C GLY A 83 9.02 -7.61 1.07
N LEU A 84 8.12 -8.15 1.92
CA LEU A 84 7.68 -7.48 3.16
C LEU A 84 8.75 -7.53 4.26
N GLY A 85 9.44 -8.67 4.39
CA GLY A 85 10.48 -8.86 5.40
C GLY A 85 11.66 -7.92 5.19
N MET A 86 12.07 -7.70 3.94
CA MET A 86 13.09 -6.69 3.60
C MET A 86 12.66 -5.25 3.93
N MET A 87 11.36 -4.95 3.95
CA MET A 87 10.85 -3.62 4.34
C MET A 87 10.78 -3.43 5.86
N ALA A 88 10.84 -4.53 6.61
CA ALA A 88 10.70 -4.52 8.07
C ALA A 88 12.03 -4.27 8.81
N VAL A 89 13.15 -4.26 8.09
CA VAL A 89 14.52 -4.12 8.60
C VAL A 89 15.20 -2.85 8.13
#